data_AF-A0A367W5W2-F1
#
_entry.id   AF-A0A367W5W2-F1
#
_cell.length_a   1.000
_cell.length_b   1.000
_cell.length_c   1.000
_cell.angle_alpha   90.00
_cell.angle_beta   90.00
_cell.angle_gamma   90.00
#
_symmetry.space_group_name_H-M   'P 1'
#
loop_
_entity.id
_entity.type
_entity.pdbx_description
1 polymer ?
#
loop_
_entity_poly.entity_id
_entity_poly.type
_entity_poly.pdbx_seq_one_letter_code
_entity_poly.pdbx_strand_id
1 'polypeptide(L)'
;MATMNVSLPDTMKQWVEKRADTGRYSNASDYVRDLIRKDQERQEAIDVLQAAVAEGLESGDAQKFDAGDFKLKMRQRHVIG
;
A
#
# COMPACT_ATOMS: atom_id res chain seq x y z
N MET A 1 -14.83 -8.24 21.38
CA MET A 1 -14.68 -8.38 19.91
C MET A 1 -16.00 -8.77 19.32
N ALA A 2 -16.35 -8.24 18.14
CA ALA A 2 -17.47 -8.75 17.36
C ALA A 2 -17.07 -10.08 16.70
N THR A 3 -17.99 -11.04 16.68
CA THR A 3 -17.78 -12.35 16.03
C THR A 3 -18.39 -12.31 14.64
N MET A 4 -17.61 -12.72 13.63
CA MET A 4 -18.06 -12.85 12.25
C MET A 4 -17.81 -14.28 11.78
N ASN A 5 -18.87 -15.00 11.38
CA ASN A 5 -18.76 -16.35 10.83
C ASN A 5 -18.61 -16.28 9.32
N VAL A 6 -17.60 -16.95 8.78
CA VAL A 6 -17.33 -17.00 7.34
C VAL A 6 -17.23 -18.46 6.93
N SER A 7 -17.97 -18.85 5.90
CA SER A 7 -17.84 -20.19 5.29
C SER A 7 -16.73 -20.18 4.25
N LEU A 8 -15.79 -21.11 4.37
CA LEU A 8 -14.68 -21.27 3.45
C LEU A 8 -14.72 -22.68 2.85
N PRO A 9 -14.36 -22.85 1.56
CA PRO A 9 -14.06 -24.16 1.01
C PRO A 9 -12.95 -24.85 1.80
N ASP A 10 -12.98 -26.18 1.85
CA ASP A 10 -12.02 -26.97 2.64
C ASP A 10 -10.55 -26.66 2.29
N THR A 11 -10.25 -26.42 1.02
CA THR A 11 -8.90 -26.06 0.56
C THR A 11 -8.42 -24.73 1.16
N MET A 12 -9.31 -23.74 1.27
CA MET A 12 -9.00 -22.45 1.89
C MET A 12 -8.88 -22.56 3.40
N LYS A 13 -9.73 -23.37 4.04
CA LYS A 13 -9.64 -23.65 5.48
C LYS A 13 -8.28 -24.27 5.83
N GLN A 14 -7.88 -25.31 5.12
CA GLN A 14 -6.57 -25.98 5.33
C GLN A 14 -5.41 -25.01 5.12
N TRP A 15 -5.50 -24.11 4.14
CA TRP A 15 -4.51 -23.07 3.94
C TRP A 15 -4.40 -22.14 5.15
N VAL A 16 -5.53 -21.62 5.64
CA VAL A 16 -5.59 -20.73 6.80
C VAL A 16 -5.01 -21.41 8.05
N GLU A 17 -5.39 -22.66 8.31
CA GLU A 17 -4.88 -23.44 9.44
C GLU A 17 -3.37 -23.63 9.34
N LYS A 18 -2.86 -24.04 8.17
CA LYS A 18 -1.40 -24.20 7.96
C LYS A 18 -0.63 -22.89 8.17
N ARG A 19 -1.21 -21.74 7.82
CA ARG A 19 -0.59 -20.43 8.04
C ARG A 19 -0.59 -20.05 9.52
N ALA A 20 -1.67 -20.36 10.24
CA ALA A 20 -1.74 -20.14 11.68
C ALA A 20 -0.68 -20.97 12.43
N ASP A 21 -0.47 -22.23 12.02
CA ASP A 21 0.48 -23.15 12.66
C ASP A 21 1.97 -22.80 12.47
N THR A 22 2.30 -21.77 11.69
CA THR A 22 3.70 -21.33 11.48
C THR A 22 4.33 -20.68 12.72
N GLY A 23 3.61 -20.56 13.84
CA GLY A 23 4.05 -19.87 15.06
C GLY A 23 3.98 -18.34 14.98
N ARG A 24 3.65 -17.78 13.81
CA ARG A 24 3.46 -16.34 13.61
C ARG A 24 2.11 -15.83 14.11
N TYR A 25 1.10 -16.69 14.16
CA TYR A 25 -0.26 -16.34 14.56
C TYR A 25 -0.74 -17.30 15.64
N SER A 26 -1.54 -16.83 16.58
CA SER A 26 -2.06 -17.66 17.67
C SER A 26 -3.24 -18.54 17.24
N ASN A 27 -3.95 -18.16 16.18
CA ASN A 27 -5.07 -18.91 15.60
C ASN A 27 -5.42 -18.40 14.19
N ALA A 28 -6.35 -19.09 13.53
CA ALA A 28 -6.89 -18.73 12.21
C ALA A 28 -7.46 -17.31 12.15
N SER A 29 -8.21 -16.88 13.18
CA SER A 29 -8.81 -15.56 13.22
C SER A 29 -7.76 -14.43 13.28
N ASP A 30 -6.63 -14.66 13.92
CA ASP A 30 -5.52 -13.70 13.95
C ASP A 30 -4.86 -13.55 12.59
N TYR A 31 -4.69 -14.68 11.87
CA TYR A 31 -4.23 -14.64 10.49
C TYR A 31 -5.21 -13.87 9.59
N VAL A 32 -6.51 -14.12 9.71
CA VAL A 32 -7.54 -13.42 8.92
C VAL A 32 -7.56 -11.92 9.25
N ARG A 33 -7.44 -11.51 10.51
CA ARG A 33 -7.33 -10.09 10.89
C ARG A 33 -6.12 -9.41 10.27
N ASP A 34 -4.99 -10.10 10.23
CA ASP A 34 -3.78 -9.59 9.58
C ASP A 34 -3.96 -9.42 8.07
N LEU A 35 -4.64 -10.37 7.41
CA LEU A 35 -4.98 -10.23 6.00
C LEU A 35 -5.91 -9.03 5.74
N ILE A 36 -6.91 -8.80 6.59
CA ILE A 36 -7.81 -7.63 6.47
C ILE A 36 -7.01 -6.34 6.63
N ARG A 37 -6.08 -6.27 7.59
CA ARG A 37 -5.23 -5.08 7.76
C ARG A 37 -4.37 -4.82 6.54
N LYS A 38 -3.73 -5.87 5.98
CA LYS A 38 -2.93 -5.75 4.75
C LYS A 38 -3.76 -5.32 3.54
N ASP A 39 -5.00 -5.78 3.46
CA ASP A 39 -5.93 -5.32 2.43
C ASP A 39 -6.23 -3.82 2.59
N GLN A 40 -6.55 -3.37 3.80
CA GLN A 40 -6.76 -1.94 4.10
C GLN A 40 -5.54 -1.09 3.77
N GLU A 41 -4.34 -1.49 4.23
CA GLU A 41 -3.08 -0.80 3.93
C GLU A 41 -2.82 -0.73 2.42
N ARG A 42 -3.15 -1.79 1.68
CA ARG A 42 -3.02 -1.81 0.22
C ARG A 42 -4.01 -0.86 -0.45
N GLN A 43 -5.26 -0.82 -0.01
CA GLN A 43 -6.26 0.11 -0.55
C GLN A 43 -5.83 1.56 -0.29
N GLU A 44 -5.40 1.88 0.93
CA GLU A 44 -4.91 3.21 1.27
C GLU A 44 -3.72 3.63 0.40
N ALA A 45 -2.75 2.72 0.17
CA ALA A 45 -1.62 3.00 -0.70
C ALA A 45 -2.05 3.23 -2.17
N ILE A 46 -3.07 2.52 -2.64
CA ILE A 46 -3.65 2.73 -3.98
C ILE A 46 -4.32 4.10 -4.05
N ASP A 47 -5.12 4.47 -3.05
CA ASP A 47 -5.82 5.75 -3.01
C ASP A 47 -4.84 6.93 -3.01
N VAL A 48 -3.77 6.84 -2.22
CA VAL A 48 -2.69 7.84 -2.20
C VAL A 48 -2.02 7.97 -3.58
N LEU A 49 -1.71 6.83 -4.22
CA LEU A 49 -1.09 6.84 -5.54
C LEU A 49 -2.02 7.44 -6.59
N GLN A 50 -3.31 7.08 -6.56
CA GLN A 50 -4.31 7.63 -7.49
C GLN A 50 -4.50 9.13 -7.30
N ALA A 51 -4.54 9.61 -6.06
CA ALA A 51 -4.62 11.03 -5.76
C ALA A 51 -3.39 11.80 -6.30
N ALA A 52 -2.18 11.27 -6.10
CA ALA A 52 -0.95 11.89 -6.61
C ALA A 52 -0.90 11.91 -8.15
N VAL A 53 -1.41 10.86 -8.80
CA VAL A 53 -1.53 10.84 -10.27
C VAL A 53 -2.55 11.87 -10.74
N ALA A 54 -3.71 11.97 -10.09
CA ALA A 54 -4.73 12.96 -10.43
C ALA A 54 -4.19 14.39 -10.27
N GLU A 55 -3.52 14.70 -9.16
CA GLU A 55 -2.84 15.97 -8.94
C GLU A 55 -1.83 16.27 -10.06
N GLY A 56 -1.03 15.27 -10.46
CA GLY A 56 -0.09 15.41 -11.57
C GLY A 56 -0.77 15.71 -12.91
N LEU A 57 -1.90 15.07 -13.21
CA LEU A 57 -2.66 15.31 -14.44
C LEU A 57 -3.33 16.69 -14.43
N GLU A 58 -3.77 17.17 -13.27
CA GLU A 58 -4.38 18.49 -13.09
C GLU A 58 -3.34 19.62 -12.99
N SER A 59 -2.05 19.28 -12.82
CA SER A 59 -0.94 20.26 -12.69
C SER A 59 -0.63 21.03 -13.97
N GLY A 60 -1.28 20.69 -15.08
CA GLY A 60 -1.14 21.34 -16.38
C GLY A 60 -0.40 20.47 -17.40
N ASP A 61 -0.15 21.05 -18.58
CA ASP A 61 0.45 20.31 -19.69
C ASP A 61 1.88 19.86 -19.39
N ALA A 62 2.20 18.62 -19.77
CA ALA A 62 3.54 18.08 -19.65
C ALA A 62 4.53 18.90 -20.48
N GLN A 63 5.65 19.29 -19.85
CA GLN A 63 6.72 20.04 -20.49
C GLN A 63 7.96 19.16 -20.71
N LYS A 64 8.81 19.55 -21.66
CA LYS A 64 10.11 18.87 -21.84
C LYS A 64 10.95 19.01 -20.57
N PHE A 65 11.49 17.90 -20.10
CA PHE A 65 12.32 17.86 -18.90
C PHE A 65 13.81 17.74 -19.26
N ASP A 66 14.60 18.71 -18.79
CA ASP A 66 16.07 18.66 -18.83
C ASP A 66 16.60 18.48 -17.40
N ALA A 67 17.19 17.31 -17.14
CA ALA A 67 17.69 16.96 -15.81
C ALA A 67 18.91 17.79 -15.38
N GLY A 68 19.71 18.29 -16.32
CA GLY A 68 20.88 19.12 -16.07
C GLY A 68 20.49 20.52 -15.61
N ASP A 69 19.60 21.17 -16.38
CA ASP A 69 19.02 22.47 -16.04
C ASP A 69 18.23 22.41 -14.72
N PHE A 70 17.44 21.35 -14.52
CA PHE A 70 16.72 21.14 -13.26
C PHE A 70 17.68 21.08 -12.05
N LYS A 71 18.76 20.29 -12.14
CA LYS A 71 19.74 20.18 -11.05
C LYS A 71 20.46 21.50 -10.79
N LEU A 72 20.79 22.27 -11.82
CA LEU A 72 21.40 23.59 -11.68
C LEU A 72 20.45 24.55 -10.94
N LYS A 73 19.17 24.60 -11.35
CA LYS A 73 18.13 25.39 -10.69
C LYS A 73 17.94 25.01 -9.22
N MET A 74 17.93 23.71 -8.91
CA MET A 74 17.79 23.24 -7.52
C MET A 74 18.99 23.61 -6.65
N ARG A 75 20.22 23.53 -7.17
CA ARG A 75 21.41 24.00 -6.44
C ARG A 75 21.34 25.51 -6.20
N GLN A 76 20.98 26.31 -7.20
CA GLN A 76 20.85 27.76 -7.02
C GLN A 76 19.77 28.14 -5.99
N ARG A 77 18.68 27.37 -5.94
CA ARG A 77 17.55 27.62 -5.03
C ARG A 77 17.81 27.17 -3.59
N HIS A 78 18.61 26.12 -3.39
CA HIS A 78 18.78 25.47 -2.10
C HIS A 78 20.22 25.44 -1.57
N VAL A 79 21.20 25.96 -2.30
CA VAL A 79 22.50 26.32 -1.74
C VAL A 79 22.30 27.60 -0.92
N ILE A 80 22.02 27.39 0.36
CA ILE A 80 22.17 28.37 1.42
C ILE A 80 23.68 28.59 1.60
N GLY A 81 24.12 29.85 1.51
CA GLY A 81 25.44 30.27 2.02
C GLY A 81 25.44 30.25 3.53
#